data_AF-A0A7K0KJB0-F1
#
_entry.id   AF-A0A7K0KJB0-F1
#
_cell.length_a   1.000
_cell.length_b   1.000
_cell.length_c   1.000
_cell.angle_alpha   90.00
_cell.angle_beta   90.00
_cell.angle_gamma   90.00
#
_symmetry.space_group_name_H-M   'P 1'
#
loop_
_entity.id
_entity.type
_entity.pdbx_description
1 polymer ?
#
loop_
_entity_poly.entity_id
_entity_poly.type
_entity_poly.pdbx_seq_one_letter_code
_entity_poly.pdbx_strand_id
1 'polypeptide(L)'
;MKQAVTDIADVLKSMNEKLGSMQKTIDSQHDTICNLNRNINKLNAELSKRNTIIEDLRKRLAKYETPDKNSNNSSTPPSKEKMKDEVVRPTKTLRKTSGLKPGGQAGHKGCTLLKTESPDSVENIIPSYCNECGNSLEDSELVLDYVTQVISLPEMKPIVKEIRHYVAVCSKCGARIRSHAARKRGTNAVVYDASVKSLVVYLSVVQFLPYGRIADFLL
;
A
#
# COMPACT_ATOMS: atom_id res chain seq x y z
N MET A 1 12.98 -61.42 -105.54
CA MET A 1 12.79 -61.02 -104.13
C MET A 1 13.98 -61.51 -103.32
N LYS A 2 14.81 -60.59 -102.80
CA LYS A 2 15.73 -60.78 -101.66
C LYS A 2 16.36 -59.41 -101.35
N GLN A 3 15.55 -58.54 -100.74
CA GLN A 3 16.04 -57.38 -99.99
C GLN A 3 16.59 -57.93 -98.67
N ALA A 4 17.88 -57.78 -98.41
CA ALA A 4 18.42 -58.17 -97.11
C ALA A 4 19.73 -57.43 -96.76
N VAL A 5 19.65 -56.74 -95.61
CA VAL A 5 20.72 -56.54 -94.61
C VAL A 5 21.76 -55.42 -94.81
N THR A 6 21.36 -54.23 -95.29
CA THR A 6 22.17 -52.99 -95.06
C THR A 6 21.63 -52.12 -93.92
N ASP A 7 20.46 -52.42 -93.37
CA ASP A 7 19.72 -51.55 -92.43
C ASP A 7 20.12 -51.74 -90.95
N ILE A 8 20.49 -52.96 -90.54
CA ILE A 8 20.72 -53.28 -89.11
C ILE A 8 22.05 -52.69 -88.58
N ALA A 9 23.10 -52.66 -89.39
CA ALA A 9 24.41 -52.17 -88.97
C ALA A 9 24.42 -50.65 -88.76
N ASP A 10 23.72 -49.90 -89.61
CA ASP A 10 23.58 -48.45 -89.48
C ASP A 10 22.72 -48.07 -88.27
N VAL A 11 21.66 -48.85 -87.99
CA VAL A 11 20.83 -48.68 -86.78
C VAL A 11 21.64 -48.96 -85.52
N LEU A 12 22.47 -50.01 -85.48
CA LEU A 12 23.35 -50.32 -84.35
C LEU A 12 24.40 -49.22 -84.13
N LYS A 13 24.95 -48.65 -85.20
CA LYS A 13 25.91 -47.53 -85.13
C LYS A 13 25.24 -46.26 -84.58
N SER A 14 24.05 -45.92 -85.08
CA SER A 14 23.25 -44.80 -84.57
C SER A 14 22.86 -44.98 -83.10
N MET A 15 22.49 -46.21 -82.69
CA MET A 15 22.23 -46.54 -81.28
C MET A 15 23.49 -46.35 -80.42
N ASN A 16 24.66 -46.78 -80.89
CA ASN A 16 25.89 -46.64 -80.12
C ASN A 16 26.32 -45.17 -79.96
N GLU A 17 26.14 -44.36 -81.01
CA GLU A 17 26.34 -42.90 -80.95
C GLU A 17 25.36 -42.24 -79.97
N LYS A 18 24.09 -42.68 -79.97
CA LYS A 18 23.07 -42.18 -79.05
C LYS A 18 23.32 -42.60 -77.60
N LEU A 19 23.77 -43.83 -77.37
CA LEU A 19 24.20 -44.31 -76.05
C LEU A 19 25.43 -43.53 -75.56
N GLY A 20 26.40 -43.25 -76.43
CA GLY A 20 27.55 -42.40 -76.10
C GLY A 20 27.17 -40.97 -75.76
N SER A 21 26.18 -40.39 -76.47
CA SER A 21 25.58 -39.09 -76.14
C SER A 21 24.88 -39.13 -74.78
N MET A 22 24.09 -40.15 -74.51
CA MET A 22 23.38 -40.31 -73.23
C MET A 22 24.35 -40.45 -72.07
N GLN A 23 25.42 -41.23 -72.22
CA GLN A 23 26.45 -41.41 -71.21
C GLN A 23 27.10 -40.07 -70.82
N LYS A 24 27.46 -39.24 -71.82
CA LYS A 24 28.00 -37.88 -71.57
C LYS A 24 27.02 -36.99 -70.82
N THR A 25 25.72 -37.08 -71.12
CA THR A 25 24.69 -36.33 -70.39
C THR A 25 24.55 -36.82 -68.95
N ILE A 26 24.60 -38.13 -68.72
CA ILE A 26 24.56 -38.73 -67.38
C ILE A 26 25.77 -38.29 -66.55
N ASP A 27 26.97 -38.31 -67.12
CA ASP A 27 28.20 -37.89 -66.44
C ASP A 27 28.13 -36.39 -66.08
N SER A 28 27.68 -35.54 -67.02
CA SER A 28 27.48 -34.11 -66.76
C SER A 28 26.42 -33.85 -65.68
N GLN A 29 25.31 -34.58 -65.70
CA GLN A 29 24.30 -34.51 -64.66
C GLN A 29 24.85 -34.96 -63.31
N HIS A 30 25.67 -36.01 -63.28
CA HIS A 30 26.30 -36.50 -62.05
C HIS A 30 27.22 -35.46 -61.42
N ASP A 31 28.01 -34.74 -62.23
CA ASP A 31 28.85 -33.64 -61.78
C ASP A 31 28.00 -32.50 -61.17
N THR A 32 26.88 -32.15 -61.81
CA THR A 32 25.98 -31.13 -61.27
C THR A 32 25.34 -31.58 -59.94
N ILE A 33 24.94 -32.85 -59.82
CA ILE A 33 24.38 -33.42 -58.59
C ILE A 33 25.42 -33.38 -57.46
N CYS A 34 26.68 -33.73 -57.76
CA CYS A 34 27.77 -33.63 -56.80
C CYS A 34 27.99 -32.20 -56.31
N ASN A 35 27.97 -31.23 -57.22
CA ASN A 35 28.12 -29.81 -56.86
C ASN A 35 26.93 -29.28 -56.05
N LEU A 36 25.70 -29.63 -56.40
CA LEU A 36 24.50 -29.27 -55.66
C LEU A 36 24.52 -29.87 -54.25
N ASN A 37 24.89 -31.14 -54.10
CA ASN A 37 25.00 -31.79 -52.79
C ASN A 37 26.05 -31.13 -51.89
N ARG A 38 27.19 -30.71 -52.45
CA ARG A 38 28.20 -29.93 -51.71
C ARG A 38 27.64 -28.60 -51.22
N ASN A 39 26.88 -27.90 -52.06
CA ASN A 39 26.23 -26.64 -51.68
C ASN A 39 25.17 -26.84 -50.60
N ILE A 40 24.30 -27.85 -50.75
CA ILE A 40 23.28 -28.19 -49.74
C ILE A 40 23.93 -28.47 -48.39
N ASN A 41 25.01 -29.26 -48.36
CA ASN A 41 25.73 -29.56 -47.12
C ASN A 41 26.34 -28.31 -46.49
N LYS A 42 26.92 -27.41 -47.30
CA LYS A 42 27.46 -26.14 -46.82
C LYS A 42 26.36 -25.24 -46.22
N LEU A 43 25.24 -25.08 -46.92
CA LEU A 43 24.10 -24.29 -46.44
C LEU A 43 23.51 -24.88 -45.15
N ASN A 44 23.36 -26.20 -45.06
CA ASN A 44 22.87 -26.88 -43.87
C ASN A 44 23.80 -26.67 -42.66
N ALA A 45 25.12 -26.72 -42.88
CA ALA A 45 26.09 -26.44 -41.83
C ALA A 45 26.01 -24.98 -41.34
N GLU A 46 25.82 -24.02 -42.25
CA GLU A 46 25.62 -22.62 -41.87
C GLU A 46 24.30 -22.39 -41.14
N LEU A 47 23.19 -23.01 -41.57
CA LEU A 47 21.90 -22.93 -40.91
C LEU A 47 21.96 -23.48 -39.48
N SER A 48 22.62 -24.62 -39.28
CA SER A 48 22.85 -25.19 -37.95
C SER A 48 23.60 -24.21 -37.04
N LYS A 49 24.68 -23.59 -37.53
CA LYS A 49 25.43 -22.57 -36.79
C LYS A 49 24.60 -21.33 -36.45
N ARG A 50 23.77 -20.84 -37.39
CA ARG A 50 22.90 -19.70 -37.15
C ARG A 50 21.83 -20.03 -36.09
N ASN A 51 21.25 -21.23 -36.15
CA ASN A 51 20.24 -21.67 -35.19
C ASN A 51 20.80 -21.79 -33.77
N THR A 52 22.03 -22.31 -33.59
CA THR A 52 22.64 -22.39 -32.26
C THR A 52 22.91 -21.00 -31.67
N ILE A 53 23.36 -20.04 -32.49
CA ILE A 53 23.56 -18.65 -32.07
C ILE A 53 22.24 -18.01 -31.68
N ILE A 54 21.18 -18.21 -32.46
CA ILE A 54 19.84 -17.67 -32.15
C ILE A 54 19.34 -18.21 -30.81
N GLU A 55 19.51 -19.51 -30.54
CA GLU A 55 19.12 -20.10 -29.26
C GLU A 55 19.93 -19.58 -28.07
N ASP A 56 21.25 -19.39 -28.23
CA ASP A 56 22.07 -18.77 -27.19
C ASP A 56 21.65 -17.32 -26.90
N LEU A 57 21.45 -16.53 -27.96
CA LEU A 57 21.00 -15.14 -27.84
C LEU A 57 19.62 -15.06 -27.16
N ARG A 58 18.67 -15.93 -27.52
CA ARG A 58 17.36 -16.03 -26.87
C ARG A 58 17.49 -16.34 -25.39
N LYS A 59 18.32 -17.32 -25.01
CA LYS A 59 18.56 -17.64 -23.59
C LYS A 59 19.14 -16.46 -22.82
N ARG A 60 20.08 -15.72 -23.42
CA ARG A 60 20.69 -14.53 -22.80
C ARG A 60 19.69 -13.38 -22.66
N LEU A 61 18.79 -13.21 -23.62
CA LEU A 61 17.78 -12.16 -23.62
C LEU A 61 16.58 -12.46 -22.71
N ALA A 62 16.25 -13.74 -22.51
CA ALA A 62 15.12 -14.17 -21.67
C ALA A 62 15.13 -13.55 -20.25
N LYS A 63 16.32 -13.31 -19.67
CA LYS A 63 16.44 -12.68 -18.35
C LYS A 63 15.97 -11.21 -18.30
N TYR A 64 15.90 -10.54 -19.45
CA TYR A 64 15.53 -9.13 -19.56
C TYR A 64 14.07 -8.92 -19.97
N GLU A 65 13.42 -9.93 -20.56
CA GLU A 65 12.01 -9.85 -20.95
C GLU A 65 11.06 -9.87 -19.75
N THR A 66 11.49 -10.47 -18.64
CA THR A 66 10.72 -10.57 -17.39
C THR A 66 11.59 -10.20 -16.18
N PRO A 67 11.97 -8.91 -16.04
CA PRO A 67 12.74 -8.49 -14.88
C PRO A 67 11.93 -8.72 -13.59
N ASP A 68 12.62 -9.12 -12.52
CA ASP A 68 12.02 -9.24 -11.20
C ASP A 68 11.41 -7.88 -10.79
N LYS A 69 10.14 -7.93 -10.38
CA LYS A 69 9.39 -6.76 -9.95
C LYS A 69 9.86 -6.33 -8.55
N ASN A 70 10.26 -5.07 -8.42
CA ASN A 70 10.57 -4.42 -7.16
C ASN A 70 9.89 -3.04 -7.11
N SER A 71 9.97 -2.38 -5.96
CA SER A 71 9.38 -1.07 -5.66
C SER A 71 9.94 0.06 -6.51
N ASN A 72 11.08 -0.15 -7.17
CA ASN A 72 11.68 0.83 -8.06
C ASN A 72 11.18 0.71 -9.51
N ASN A 73 10.84 -0.50 -9.97
CA ASN A 73 10.41 -0.76 -11.36
C ASN A 73 8.93 -1.12 -11.53
N SER A 74 8.22 -1.34 -10.44
CA SER A 74 6.81 -1.70 -10.43
C SER A 74 6.21 -1.12 -9.15
N SER A 75 5.02 -0.52 -9.20
CA SER A 75 4.35 0.06 -8.04
C SER A 75 3.97 -0.95 -6.93
N THR A 76 4.68 -2.07 -6.85
CA THR A 76 4.66 -3.08 -5.79
C THR A 76 5.27 -2.47 -4.53
N PRO A 77 4.52 -2.41 -3.42
CA PRO A 77 5.02 -1.81 -2.19
C PRO A 77 6.20 -2.62 -1.61
N PRO A 78 7.17 -1.96 -0.96
CA PRO A 78 8.37 -2.61 -0.44
C PRO A 78 8.07 -3.76 0.55
N SER A 79 6.93 -3.72 1.26
CA SER A 79 6.51 -4.77 2.19
C SER A 79 6.16 -6.11 1.53
N LYS A 80 5.98 -6.16 0.21
CA LYS A 80 5.68 -7.38 -0.56
C LYS A 80 6.90 -7.93 -1.32
N GLU A 81 8.08 -7.35 -1.10
CA GLU A 81 9.34 -7.82 -1.70
C GLU A 81 9.94 -8.99 -0.91
N LYS A 82 10.95 -9.65 -1.48
CA LYS A 82 11.64 -10.77 -0.80
C LYS A 82 12.55 -10.21 0.30
N MET A 83 12.71 -10.94 1.39
CA MET A 83 13.52 -10.53 2.56
C MET A 83 14.98 -10.15 2.22
N LYS A 84 15.55 -10.74 1.16
CA LYS A 84 16.87 -10.38 0.63
C LYS A 84 16.97 -8.95 0.09
N ASP A 85 15.87 -8.40 -0.41
CA ASP A 85 15.80 -7.05 -0.99
C ASP A 85 15.70 -5.99 0.13
N GLU A 86 15.27 -6.38 1.34
CA GLU A 86 15.29 -5.52 2.53
C GLU A 86 16.71 -5.19 2.99
N VAL A 87 17.66 -6.11 2.83
CA VAL A 87 19.07 -5.94 3.22
C VAL A 87 19.78 -4.91 2.33
N VAL A 88 19.35 -4.78 1.06
CA VAL A 88 19.89 -3.80 0.10
C VAL A 88 19.30 -2.41 0.33
N ARG A 89 18.22 -2.28 1.11
CA ARG A 89 17.67 -0.97 1.42
C ARG A 89 18.64 -0.22 2.33
N PRO A 90 18.98 1.04 2.01
CA PRO A 90 19.60 1.92 2.97
C PRO A 90 18.54 2.32 4.00
N THR A 91 18.31 1.48 5.01
CA THR A 91 17.66 1.86 6.28
C THR A 91 18.57 2.72 7.16
N LYS A 92 19.72 3.17 6.63
CA LYS A 92 20.51 4.22 7.25
C LYS A 92 19.89 5.56 6.90
N THR A 93 19.41 6.24 7.93
CA THR A 93 18.92 7.61 7.85
C THR A 93 19.92 8.49 7.09
N LEU A 94 19.52 9.06 5.96
CA LEU A 94 20.33 10.06 5.25
C LEU A 94 20.48 11.37 6.05
N ARG A 95 19.73 11.49 7.14
CA ARG A 95 19.76 12.64 8.04
C ARG A 95 21.11 12.72 8.74
N LYS A 96 21.87 13.77 8.42
CA LYS A 96 23.04 14.18 9.21
C LYS A 96 22.59 14.78 10.53
N THR A 97 23.29 14.48 11.61
CA THR A 97 23.05 15.08 12.93
C THR A 97 23.31 16.59 12.85
N SER A 98 22.35 17.42 13.24
CA SER A 98 22.48 18.87 13.15
C SER A 98 23.42 19.48 14.20
N GLY A 99 23.83 18.71 15.22
CA GLY A 99 24.67 19.20 16.33
C GLY A 99 23.98 20.21 17.25
N LEU A 100 22.73 20.57 16.95
CA LEU A 100 21.95 21.54 17.71
C LEU A 100 21.32 20.88 18.93
N LYS A 101 21.31 21.60 20.06
CA LYS A 101 20.59 21.16 21.25
C LYS A 101 19.09 21.02 20.94
N PRO A 102 18.41 19.99 21.46
CA PRO A 102 16.97 19.87 21.35
C PRO A 102 16.29 21.06 22.05
N GLY A 103 15.40 21.77 21.35
CA GLY A 103 14.70 22.95 21.85
C GLY A 103 14.70 24.12 20.86
N GLY A 104 14.08 25.23 21.26
CA GLY A 104 14.13 26.48 20.50
C GLY A 104 15.56 27.02 20.43
N GLN A 105 16.01 27.41 19.23
CA GLN A 105 17.34 27.97 19.04
C GLN A 105 17.43 29.39 19.61
N ALA A 106 18.63 29.83 19.97
CA ALA A 106 18.86 31.20 20.42
C ALA A 106 18.38 32.20 19.35
N GLY A 107 17.51 33.14 19.73
CA GLY A 107 16.90 34.12 18.83
C GLY A 107 15.49 33.75 18.33
N HIS A 108 14.98 32.54 18.60
CA HIS A 108 13.57 32.24 18.36
C HIS A 108 12.68 32.98 19.35
N LYS A 109 11.69 33.73 18.81
CA LYS A 109 10.62 34.29 19.63
C LYS A 109 9.84 33.14 20.27
N GLY A 110 9.82 33.09 21.60
CA GLY A 110 8.95 32.20 22.34
C GLY A 110 7.49 32.54 22.07
N CYS A 111 6.64 31.51 22.00
CA CYS A 111 5.19 31.67 21.93
C CYS A 111 4.62 30.92 23.13
N THR A 112 4.03 31.66 24.07
CA THR A 112 3.37 31.11 25.26
C THR A 112 1.87 31.27 25.16
N LEU A 113 1.11 30.39 25.82
CA LEU A 113 -0.34 30.55 25.92
C LEU A 113 -0.67 31.89 26.60
N LEU A 114 -1.58 32.65 26.01
CA LEU A 114 -2.03 33.92 26.56
C LEU A 114 -3.09 33.68 27.64
N LYS A 115 -3.07 34.52 28.69
CA LYS A 115 -4.11 34.51 29.72
C LYS A 115 -5.43 34.99 29.14
N THR A 116 -6.52 34.39 29.57
CA THR A 116 -7.88 34.83 29.27
C THR A 116 -8.21 36.08 30.08
N GLU A 117 -8.85 37.08 29.48
CA GLU A 117 -9.24 38.32 30.18
C GLU A 117 -10.38 38.10 31.18
N SER A 118 -11.26 37.14 30.92
CA SER A 118 -12.42 36.79 31.73
C SER A 118 -12.35 35.34 32.25
N PRO A 119 -11.69 35.07 33.40
CA PRO A 119 -11.69 33.74 34.01
C PRO A 119 -13.07 33.40 34.61
N ASP A 120 -13.43 32.11 34.60
CA ASP A 120 -14.72 31.64 35.15
C ASP A 120 -14.83 31.81 36.68
N SER A 121 -13.69 31.73 37.39
CA SER A 121 -13.60 31.97 38.83
C SER A 121 -12.23 32.53 39.20
N VAL A 122 -12.17 33.31 40.28
CA VAL A 122 -10.93 33.92 40.81
C VAL A 122 -10.80 33.56 42.29
N GLU A 123 -9.70 32.92 42.64
CA GLU A 123 -9.31 32.61 44.02
C GLU A 123 -8.06 33.43 44.38
N ASN A 124 -8.12 34.16 45.49
CA ASN A 124 -6.99 34.93 45.99
C ASN A 124 -6.28 34.13 47.08
N ILE A 125 -5.04 33.74 46.83
CA ILE A 125 -4.17 33.09 47.82
C ILE A 125 -3.42 34.19 48.56
N ILE A 126 -3.87 34.51 49.77
CA ILE A 126 -3.35 35.62 50.59
C ILE A 126 -2.70 35.02 51.86
N PRO A 127 -1.49 35.46 52.26
CA PRO A 127 -0.88 35.01 53.49
C PRO A 127 -1.63 35.55 54.72
N SER A 128 -1.91 34.69 55.69
CA SER A 128 -2.62 35.07 56.93
C SER A 128 -1.67 35.54 58.04
N TYR A 129 -0.42 35.07 58.04
CA TYR A 129 0.57 35.40 59.07
C TYR A 129 1.94 35.69 58.46
N CYS A 130 2.72 36.54 59.14
CA CYS A 130 4.11 36.79 58.80
C CYS A 130 4.96 35.56 59.16
N ASN A 131 5.72 35.04 58.18
CA ASN A 131 6.60 33.88 58.40
C ASN A 131 7.78 34.17 59.35
N GLU A 132 8.11 35.44 59.59
CA GLU A 132 9.25 35.82 60.44
C GLU A 132 8.83 36.09 61.90
N CYS A 133 7.74 36.84 62.11
CA CYS A 133 7.32 37.25 63.47
C CYS A 133 5.99 36.63 63.93
N GLY A 134 5.25 35.95 63.05
CA GLY A 134 3.98 35.30 63.37
C GLY A 134 2.78 36.23 63.54
N ASN A 135 2.94 37.55 63.37
CA ASN A 135 1.82 38.49 63.44
C ASN A 135 0.81 38.26 62.31
N SER A 136 -0.46 38.56 62.59
CA SER A 136 -1.54 38.53 61.59
C SER A 136 -1.31 39.57 60.49
N LEU A 137 -1.60 39.18 59.24
CA LEU A 137 -1.52 40.03 58.06
C LEU A 137 -2.92 40.42 57.52
N GLU A 138 -3.99 40.14 58.26
CA GLU A 138 -5.37 40.42 57.81
C GLU A 138 -5.61 41.90 57.44
N ASP A 139 -4.99 42.83 58.16
CA ASP A 139 -5.10 44.28 57.95
C ASP A 139 -3.91 44.88 57.16
N SER A 140 -3.03 44.04 56.62
CA SER A 140 -1.85 44.52 55.88
C SER A 140 -2.20 44.90 54.45
N GLU A 141 -1.45 45.85 53.88
CA GLU A 141 -1.58 46.20 52.47
C GLU A 141 -1.15 45.03 51.58
N LEU A 142 -1.99 44.68 50.61
CA LEU A 142 -1.74 43.58 49.68
C LEU A 142 -1.32 44.14 48.31
N VAL A 143 -0.19 43.65 47.80
CA VAL A 143 0.28 43.93 46.43
C VAL A 143 0.24 42.65 45.62
N LEU A 144 -0.37 42.70 44.44
CA LEU A 144 -0.45 41.56 43.54
C LEU A 144 0.93 41.29 42.90
N ASP A 145 1.57 40.19 43.27
CA ASP A 145 2.88 39.79 42.75
C ASP A 145 2.76 39.17 41.33
N TYR A 146 1.95 38.13 41.18
CA TYR A 146 1.67 37.52 39.88
C TYR A 146 0.28 36.86 39.84
N VAL A 147 -0.16 36.53 38.62
CA VAL A 147 -1.42 35.83 38.35
C VAL A 147 -1.14 34.55 37.59
N THR A 148 -1.68 33.43 38.03
CA THR A 148 -1.64 32.15 37.31
C THR A 148 -3.06 31.73 36.97
N GLN A 149 -3.31 31.32 35.72
CA GLN A 149 -4.59 30.73 35.33
C GLN A 149 -4.42 29.22 35.15
N VAL A 150 -5.24 28.46 35.86
CA VAL A 150 -5.27 27.00 35.80
C VAL A 150 -6.49 26.58 35.00
N ILE A 151 -6.28 25.96 33.84
CA ILE A 151 -7.37 25.43 33.00
C ILE A 151 -7.63 24.00 33.45
N SER A 152 -8.80 23.75 34.02
CA SER A 152 -9.24 22.42 34.44
C SER A 152 -10.44 22.00 33.61
N LEU A 153 -10.49 20.73 33.18
CA LEU A 153 -11.68 20.15 32.57
C LEU A 153 -12.58 19.59 33.67
N PRO A 154 -13.91 19.75 33.59
CA PRO A 154 -14.83 19.09 34.52
C PRO A 154 -14.75 17.56 34.36
N GLU A 155 -15.19 16.82 35.38
CA GLU A 155 -15.27 15.36 35.27
C GLU A 155 -16.20 14.94 34.11
N MET A 156 -15.62 14.35 33.07
CA MET A 156 -16.37 13.84 31.93
C MET A 156 -16.88 12.42 32.22
N LYS A 157 -17.95 12.31 33.01
CA LYS A 157 -18.62 11.02 33.29
C LYS A 157 -20.01 10.98 32.65
N PRO A 158 -20.40 9.85 32.03
CA PRO A 158 -21.75 9.72 31.48
C PRO A 158 -22.79 9.70 32.60
N ILE A 159 -23.84 10.50 32.46
CA ILE A 159 -24.97 10.52 33.39
C ILE A 159 -26.01 9.51 32.91
N VAL A 160 -26.17 8.40 33.66
CA VAL A 160 -27.13 7.35 33.31
C VAL A 160 -28.49 7.65 33.93
N LYS A 161 -29.50 7.89 33.08
CA LYS A 161 -30.90 8.10 33.50
C LYS A 161 -31.74 6.86 33.20
N GLU A 162 -32.17 6.16 34.24
CA GLU A 162 -33.12 5.06 34.10
C GLU A 162 -34.56 5.60 33.94
N ILE A 163 -35.18 5.36 32.80
CA ILE A 163 -36.59 5.74 32.54
C ILE A 163 -37.47 4.51 32.73
N ARG A 164 -38.27 4.50 33.80
CA ARG A 164 -39.22 3.43 34.10
C ARG A 164 -40.59 3.74 33.54
N HIS A 165 -41.14 2.79 32.80
CA HIS A 165 -42.44 2.90 32.17
C HIS A 165 -43.45 1.98 32.85
N TYR A 166 -44.49 2.55 33.46
CA TYR A 166 -45.50 1.80 34.21
C TYR A 166 -46.81 1.66 33.44
N VAL A 167 -47.49 0.54 33.67
CA VAL A 167 -48.87 0.32 33.22
C VAL A 167 -49.75 0.30 34.46
N ALA A 168 -50.72 1.21 34.53
CA ALA A 168 -51.69 1.24 35.61
C ALA A 168 -52.92 0.42 35.22
N VAL A 169 -53.53 -0.26 36.19
CA VAL A 169 -54.83 -0.91 36.03
C VAL A 169 -55.84 -0.11 36.84
N CYS A 170 -56.89 0.39 36.18
CA CYS A 170 -57.93 1.16 36.85
C CYS A 170 -58.70 0.26 37.83
N SER A 171 -58.77 0.64 39.10
CA SER A 171 -59.46 -0.13 40.14
C SER A 171 -60.98 -0.18 39.95
N LYS A 172 -61.58 0.80 39.26
CA LYS A 172 -63.03 0.88 39.06
C LYS A 172 -63.52 0.08 37.84
N CYS A 173 -62.79 0.11 36.73
CA CYS A 173 -63.23 -0.49 35.46
C CYS A 173 -62.29 -1.56 34.90
N GLY A 174 -61.15 -1.83 35.55
CA GLY A 174 -60.17 -2.82 35.09
C GLY A 174 -59.35 -2.43 33.86
N ALA A 175 -59.59 -1.25 33.26
CA ALA A 175 -58.88 -0.81 32.07
C ALA A 175 -57.37 -0.63 32.33
N ARG A 176 -56.53 -1.08 31.39
CA ARG A 176 -55.06 -0.91 31.43
C ARG A 176 -54.66 0.40 30.77
N ILE A 177 -54.12 1.34 31.54
CA ILE A 177 -53.73 2.67 31.09
C ILE A 177 -52.21 2.73 30.91
N ARG A 178 -51.77 3.28 29.77
CA ARG A 178 -50.36 3.55 29.47
C ARG A 178 -50.22 5.03 29.08
N SER A 179 -49.26 5.73 29.68
CA SER A 179 -48.91 7.11 29.31
C SER A 179 -47.75 7.19 28.31
N HIS A 180 -47.21 6.04 27.88
CA HIS A 180 -46.05 5.94 27.02
C HIS A 180 -46.35 5.00 25.84
N ALA A 181 -45.66 5.24 24.72
CA ALA A 181 -45.75 4.37 23.55
C ALA A 181 -45.19 2.98 23.87
N ALA A 182 -45.79 1.94 23.28
CA ALA A 182 -45.28 0.59 23.42
C ALA A 182 -43.85 0.49 22.88
N ARG A 183 -42.99 -0.23 23.61
CA ARG A 183 -41.63 -0.52 23.16
C ARG A 183 -41.68 -1.32 21.86
N LYS A 184 -41.11 -0.78 20.78
CA LYS A 184 -41.05 -1.47 19.48
C LYS A 184 -40.12 -2.70 19.58
N ARG A 185 -40.50 -3.79 18.91
CA ARG A 185 -39.65 -5.00 18.81
C ARG A 185 -38.31 -4.61 18.16
N GLY A 186 -37.20 -5.03 18.77
CA GLY A 186 -35.84 -4.72 18.30
C GLY A 186 -35.23 -3.42 18.84
N THR A 187 -35.89 -2.71 19.77
CA THR A 187 -35.28 -1.55 20.44
C THR A 187 -34.35 -1.98 21.57
N ASN A 188 -33.19 -1.32 21.67
CA ASN A 188 -32.19 -1.61 22.69
C ASN A 188 -32.67 -1.21 24.10
N ALA A 189 -32.18 -1.91 25.13
CA ALA A 189 -32.48 -1.58 26.52
C ALA A 189 -31.73 -0.32 26.99
N VAL A 190 -30.57 -0.07 26.39
CA VAL A 190 -29.74 1.11 26.62
C VAL A 190 -29.70 1.92 25.33
N VAL A 191 -29.89 3.23 25.44
CA VAL A 191 -29.89 4.15 24.31
C VAL A 191 -28.97 5.31 24.64
N TYR A 192 -27.96 5.52 23.80
CA TYR A 192 -27.15 6.74 23.84
C TYR A 192 -27.96 7.91 23.29
N ASP A 193 -27.90 9.02 24.01
CA ASP A 193 -28.56 10.26 23.62
C ASP A 193 -27.84 10.93 22.43
N ALA A 194 -28.29 12.12 22.05
CA ALA A 194 -27.68 12.86 20.95
C ALA A 194 -26.27 13.36 21.29
N SER A 195 -26.00 13.70 22.55
CA SER A 195 -24.71 14.26 22.96
C SER A 195 -23.57 13.24 22.87
N VAL A 196 -23.80 12.00 23.31
CA VAL A 196 -22.79 10.93 23.18
C VAL A 196 -22.57 10.59 21.71
N LYS A 197 -23.63 10.51 20.90
CA LYS A 197 -23.52 10.21 19.47
C LYS A 197 -22.73 11.27 18.72
N SER A 198 -23.00 12.55 18.96
CA SER A 198 -22.28 13.64 18.30
C SER A 198 -20.80 13.66 18.69
N LEU A 199 -20.50 13.43 19.97
CA LEU A 199 -19.13 13.35 20.46
C LEU A 199 -18.35 12.20 19.81
N VAL A 200 -18.94 11.00 19.73
CA VAL A 200 -18.30 9.84 19.06
C VAL A 200 -18.01 10.15 17.60
N VAL A 201 -18.96 10.74 16.88
CA VAL A 201 -18.77 11.12 15.46
C VAL A 201 -17.63 12.14 15.34
N TYR A 202 -17.63 13.19 16.16
CA TYR A 202 -16.57 14.18 16.16
C TYR A 202 -15.19 13.57 16.42
N LEU A 203 -15.06 12.72 17.45
CA LEU A 203 -13.80 12.06 17.78
C LEU A 203 -13.33 11.12 16.66
N SER A 204 -14.24 10.39 16.02
CA SER A 204 -13.89 9.46 14.93
C SER A 204 -13.57 10.16 13.61
N VAL A 205 -14.31 11.21 13.24
CA VAL A 205 -14.24 11.82 11.90
C VAL A 205 -13.32 13.02 11.87
N VAL A 206 -13.36 13.87 12.91
CA VAL A 206 -12.55 15.10 12.98
C VAL A 206 -11.20 14.83 13.65
N GLN A 207 -11.21 14.06 14.74
CA GLN A 207 -9.99 13.73 15.49
C GLN A 207 -9.34 12.40 15.08
N PHE A 208 -9.96 11.65 14.16
CA PHE A 208 -9.47 10.37 13.61
C PHE A 208 -9.07 9.34 14.68
N LEU A 209 -9.76 9.35 15.83
CA LEU A 209 -9.52 8.41 16.90
C LEU A 209 -10.11 7.03 16.55
N PRO A 210 -9.35 5.93 16.70
CA PRO A 210 -9.88 4.58 16.53
C PRO A 210 -11.00 4.30 17.54
N TYR A 211 -12.03 3.54 17.13
CA TYR A 211 -13.18 3.24 17.98
C TYR A 211 -12.82 2.63 19.34
N GLY A 212 -11.78 1.79 19.41
CA GLY A 212 -11.31 1.24 20.69
C GLY A 212 -10.90 2.32 21.68
N ARG A 213 -10.15 3.33 21.23
CA ARG A 213 -9.73 4.45 22.08
C ARG A 213 -10.90 5.38 22.45
N ILE A 214 -11.88 5.51 21.56
CA ILE A 214 -13.10 6.28 21.85
C ILE A 214 -13.92 5.56 22.93
N ALA A 215 -14.01 4.23 22.87
CA ALA A 215 -14.69 3.44 23.88
C ALA A 215 -14.02 3.59 25.25
N ASP A 216 -12.69 3.42 25.33
CA ASP A 216 -11.91 3.59 26.57
C ASP A 216 -11.99 5.02 27.15
N PHE A 217 -12.24 6.02 26.30
CA PHE A 217 -12.40 7.41 26.73
C PHE A 217 -13.78 7.69 27.33
N LEU A 218 -14.82 6.97 26.88
CA LEU A 218 -16.22 7.21 27.27
C LEU A 218 -16.75 6.24 28.34
N LEU A 219 -16.07 5.12 28.59
CA LEU A 219 -16.45 4.02 29.49
C LEU A 219 -15.37 3.77 30.53
#